data_AF-A0A2U3N1P3-F1
#
_entry.id   AF-A0A2U3N1P3-F1
#
_cell.length_a   1.000
_cell.length_b   1.000
_cell.length_c   1.000
_cell.angle_alpha   90.00
_cell.angle_beta   90.00
_cell.angle_gamma   90.00
#
_symmetry.space_group_name_H-M   'P 1'
#
loop_
_entity.id
_entity.type
_entity.pdbx_description
1 polymer ?
#
loop_
_entity_poly.entity_id
_entity_poly.type
_entity_poly.pdbx_seq_one_letter_code
_entity_poly.pdbx_strand_id
1 'polypeptide(L)'
;MSMNNKQRWMGGVVLLGGGVLLAALLLKGNEEIHQKQSVEHTAEDVQQNQSGAQPSLTVDVATEKRLLEEQKRAREKAVAEQEAKAAEFLRLQQQAEAAAAQKAAEEYAARNARRLAAQESSDNIPPADLTAKSKQDENKANTQSAKVTDAEKKLAEQQKQRQAQAEADKKAAEAKRKAEEAKKKADAQAKAQAQAEEERKQAAAKKKAEADRKAEAEKKQKAEEARKKAEAEKARDLLENGDKQWMVQVALAANQANADAVASKLRAKGYKVTKSPTSKGIRIMVGPSKDRAAADATRKKITSDESLGMKSAWVIDWVPLDQR
;
A
#
# COMPACT_ATOMS: atom_id res chain seq x y z
N MET A 1 -41.13 -11.03 7.98
CA MET A 1 -40.58 -11.15 6.61
C MET A 1 -39.09 -10.84 6.67
N SER A 2 -38.24 -11.84 6.52
CA SER A 2 -36.78 -11.72 6.61
C SER A 2 -36.21 -11.15 5.30
N MET A 3 -35.67 -9.92 5.34
CA MET A 3 -34.96 -9.35 4.19
C MET A 3 -33.56 -9.94 4.06
N ASN A 4 -33.26 -10.44 2.85
CA ASN A 4 -32.02 -11.10 2.49
C ASN A 4 -30.79 -10.18 2.64
N ASN A 5 -29.75 -10.67 3.33
CA ASN A 5 -28.47 -9.96 3.53
C ASN A 5 -27.78 -9.50 2.24
N LYS A 6 -28.14 -10.05 1.07
CA LYS A 6 -27.64 -9.62 -0.24
C LYS A 6 -28.11 -8.21 -0.63
N GLN A 7 -29.31 -7.78 -0.23
CA GLN A 7 -29.80 -6.42 -0.50
C GLN A 7 -29.10 -5.37 0.38
N ARG A 8 -28.72 -5.73 1.61
CA ARG A 8 -27.99 -4.83 2.52
C ARG A 8 -26.54 -4.60 2.09
N TRP A 9 -25.90 -5.61 1.51
CA TRP A 9 -24.55 -5.49 0.95
C TRP A 9 -24.52 -4.68 -0.36
N MET A 10 -25.50 -4.87 -1.25
CA MET A 10 -25.62 -4.08 -2.47
C MET A 10 -25.96 -2.61 -2.18
N GLY A 11 -26.78 -2.32 -1.16
CA GLY A 11 -27.08 -0.95 -0.74
C GLY A 11 -25.89 -0.19 -0.13
N GLY A 12 -25.00 -0.89 0.59
CA GLY A 12 -23.81 -0.27 1.20
C GLY A 12 -22.73 0.14 0.19
N VAL A 13 -22.57 -0.63 -0.90
CA VAL A 13 -21.60 -0.32 -1.96
C VAL A 13 -22.06 0.85 -2.84
N VAL A 14 -23.37 0.99 -3.07
CA VAL A 14 -23.92 2.11 -3.85
C VAL A 14 -23.86 3.43 -3.07
N LEU A 15 -24.03 3.42 -1.74
CA LEU A 15 -23.89 4.63 -0.92
C LEU A 15 -22.44 5.11 -0.79
N LEU A 16 -21.46 4.20 -0.71
CA LEU A 16 -20.04 4.57 -0.66
C LEU A 16 -19.50 4.97 -2.05
N GLY A 17 -19.94 4.32 -3.13
CA GLY A 17 -19.57 4.68 -4.50
C GLY A 17 -20.21 5.99 -4.97
N GLY A 18 -21.47 6.24 -4.58
CA GLY A 18 -22.18 7.47 -4.91
C GLY A 18 -21.65 8.71 -4.18
N GLY A 19 -21.23 8.56 -2.92
CA GLY A 19 -20.69 9.66 -2.11
C GLY A 19 -19.38 10.23 -2.65
N VAL A 20 -18.48 9.39 -3.17
CA VAL A 20 -17.19 9.85 -3.74
C VAL A 20 -17.39 10.56 -5.07
N LEU A 21 -18.32 10.11 -5.91
CA LEU A 21 -18.61 10.75 -7.20
C LEU A 21 -19.26 12.13 -7.01
N LEU A 22 -20.16 12.26 -6.03
CA LEU A 22 -20.85 13.52 -5.73
C LEU A 22 -19.91 14.53 -5.05
N ALA A 23 -18.98 14.07 -4.19
CA ALA A 23 -17.92 14.91 -3.64
C ALA A 23 -16.92 15.39 -4.71
N ALA A 24 -16.57 14.55 -5.69
CA ALA A 24 -15.70 14.93 -6.80
C ALA A 24 -16.35 15.96 -7.74
N LEU A 25 -17.67 15.87 -7.97
CA LEU A 25 -18.43 16.85 -8.76
C LEU A 25 -18.63 18.17 -8.01
N LEU A 26 -18.81 18.15 -6.68
CA LEU A 26 -18.86 19.38 -5.88
C LEU A 26 -17.51 20.10 -5.85
N LEU A 27 -16.39 19.37 -5.77
CA LEU A 27 -15.06 19.96 -5.75
C LEU A 27 -14.66 20.51 -7.13
N LYS A 28 -15.10 19.87 -8.22
CA LYS A 28 -14.85 20.33 -9.59
C LYS A 28 -15.77 21.49 -10.02
N GLY A 29 -16.93 21.67 -9.38
CA GLY A 29 -17.81 22.83 -9.59
C GLY A 29 -17.40 24.10 -8.84
N ASN A 30 -16.57 23.99 -7.79
CA ASN A 30 -16.20 25.13 -6.95
C ASN A 30 -14.95 25.89 -7.45
N GLU A 31 -14.17 25.31 -8.36
CA GLU A 31 -12.99 25.95 -8.96
C GLU A 31 -13.32 26.84 -10.17
N GLU A 32 -14.52 26.73 -10.77
CA GLU A 32 -14.88 27.53 -11.96
C GLU A 32 -15.57 28.88 -11.64
N ILE A 33 -15.92 29.16 -10.38
CA ILE A 33 -16.70 30.36 -10.03
C ILE A 33 -15.81 31.57 -9.60
N HIS A 34 -14.52 31.38 -9.35
CA HIS A 34 -13.64 32.45 -8.85
C HIS A 34 -12.84 33.21 -9.92
N GLN A 35 -13.06 32.96 -11.21
CA GLN A 35 -12.34 33.64 -12.31
C GLN A 35 -13.23 34.62 -13.10
N LYS A 36 -14.17 35.30 -12.44
CA LYS A 36 -14.92 36.43 -13.03
C LYS A 36 -15.25 37.50 -11.99
N GLN A 37 -14.25 38.15 -11.41
CA GLN A 37 -14.43 39.51 -10.88
C GLN A 37 -13.09 40.18 -10.63
N SER A 38 -13.06 41.50 -10.88
CA SER A 38 -12.02 42.51 -10.65
C SER A 38 -10.86 42.62 -11.66
N VAL A 39 -11.14 43.31 -12.77
CA VAL A 39 -10.17 44.26 -13.33
C VAL A 39 -10.87 45.62 -13.36
N GLU A 40 -10.71 46.39 -12.29
CA GLU A 40 -10.88 47.84 -12.33
C GLU A 40 -9.52 48.48 -12.60
N HIS A 41 -9.55 49.47 -13.48
CA HIS A 41 -8.43 50.24 -13.96
C HIS A 41 -7.89 51.16 -12.85
N THR A 42 -6.57 51.17 -12.69
CA THR A 42 -5.86 52.35 -12.18
C THR A 42 -4.78 52.72 -13.18
N ALA A 43 -4.97 53.89 -13.80
CA ALA A 43 -3.98 54.58 -14.60
C ALA A 43 -3.09 55.46 -13.70
N GLU A 44 -1.96 55.89 -14.27
CA GLU A 44 -0.97 56.87 -13.78
C GLU A 44 0.06 56.27 -12.79
N ASP A 45 1.38 56.40 -12.94
CA ASP A 45 2.26 57.16 -13.83
C ASP A 45 3.67 56.53 -13.76
N VAL A 46 4.47 56.69 -14.81
CA VAL A 46 5.92 57.01 -14.83
C VAL A 46 6.53 56.51 -16.13
N GLN A 47 6.70 57.49 -17.00
CA GLN A 47 7.42 57.48 -18.26
C GLN A 47 8.93 57.58 -18.03
N GLN A 48 9.72 56.60 -18.50
CA GLN A 48 11.00 56.84 -19.18
C GLN A 48 11.64 55.54 -19.73
N ASN A 49 11.79 55.53 -21.05
CA ASN A 49 12.98 55.19 -21.82
C ASN A 49 12.75 54.14 -22.91
N GLN A 50 12.81 54.61 -24.16
CA GLN A 50 12.78 53.81 -25.38
C GLN A 50 14.18 53.21 -25.62
N SER A 51 14.29 51.88 -25.62
CA SER A 51 15.23 51.14 -26.50
C SER A 51 14.98 49.63 -26.43
N GLY A 52 14.82 48.98 -27.59
CA GLY A 52 15.15 47.56 -27.77
C GLY A 52 14.19 46.51 -27.19
N ALA A 53 13.11 46.22 -27.89
CA ALA A 53 12.27 45.05 -27.64
C ALA A 53 12.98 43.75 -28.06
N GLN A 54 13.48 42.99 -27.09
CA GLN A 54 13.27 41.54 -26.87
C GLN A 54 13.98 41.14 -25.55
N PRO A 55 13.29 40.90 -24.42
CA PRO A 55 13.94 40.19 -23.31
C PRO A 55 14.13 38.73 -23.75
N SER A 56 15.36 38.37 -24.10
CA SER A 56 15.74 37.01 -24.43
C SER A 56 15.40 36.06 -23.28
N LEU A 57 14.55 35.06 -23.57
CA LEU A 57 14.18 33.93 -22.73
C LEU A 57 15.37 32.99 -22.46
N THR A 58 16.47 33.52 -21.95
CA THR A 58 17.59 32.75 -21.42
C THR A 58 17.61 32.97 -19.92
N VAL A 59 16.58 32.47 -19.24
CA VAL A 59 16.68 32.22 -17.80
C VAL A 59 17.86 31.27 -17.64
N ASP A 60 18.89 31.74 -16.95
CA ASP A 60 20.16 31.04 -16.81
C ASP A 60 19.90 29.63 -16.23
N VAL A 61 20.29 28.58 -16.95
CA VAL A 61 20.00 27.16 -16.63
C VAL A 61 20.45 26.81 -15.20
N ALA A 62 21.47 27.50 -14.68
CA ALA A 62 21.92 27.36 -13.31
C ALA A 62 20.88 27.81 -12.27
N THR A 63 20.12 28.86 -12.58
CA THR A 63 19.08 29.42 -11.72
C THR A 63 17.86 28.52 -11.67
N GLU A 64 17.45 27.93 -12.80
CA GLU A 64 16.36 26.96 -12.85
C GLU A 64 16.70 25.67 -12.09
N LYS A 65 17.94 25.19 -12.20
CA LYS A 65 18.41 24.03 -11.43
C LYS A 65 18.33 24.29 -9.93
N ARG A 66 18.75 25.46 -9.46
CA ARG A 66 18.63 25.84 -8.04
C ARG A 66 17.17 25.88 -7.59
N LEU A 67 16.29 26.46 -8.40
CA LEU A 67 14.87 26.56 -8.06
C LEU A 67 14.19 25.17 -7.99
N LEU A 68 14.57 24.25 -8.89
CA LEU A 68 14.07 22.87 -8.87
C LEU A 68 14.63 22.07 -7.68
N GLU A 69 15.90 22.25 -7.34
CA GLU A 69 16.50 21.64 -6.15
C GLU A 69 15.87 22.16 -4.86
N GLU A 70 15.59 23.46 -4.79
CA GLU A 70 14.90 24.08 -3.66
C GLU A 70 13.46 23.57 -3.55
N GLN A 71 12.74 23.43 -4.67
CA GLN A 71 11.41 22.84 -4.68
C GLN A 71 11.41 21.37 -4.26
N LYS A 72 12.41 20.58 -4.69
CA LYS A 72 12.59 19.19 -4.24
C LYS A 72 12.87 19.14 -2.75
N ARG A 73 13.78 19.96 -2.25
CA ARG A 73 14.13 20.05 -0.83
C ARG A 73 12.92 20.46 0.03
N ALA A 74 12.10 21.38 -0.45
CA ALA A 74 10.87 21.79 0.23
C ALA A 74 9.86 20.63 0.31
N ARG A 75 9.69 19.86 -0.78
CA ARG A 75 8.82 18.67 -0.80
C ARG A 75 9.35 17.56 0.13
N GLU A 76 10.64 17.28 0.06
CA GLU A 76 11.29 16.31 0.94
C GLU A 76 11.16 16.71 2.41
N LYS A 77 11.34 18.00 2.74
CA LYS A 77 11.15 18.50 4.09
C LYS A 77 9.70 18.36 4.58
N ALA A 78 8.73 18.66 3.72
CA ALA A 78 7.31 18.50 4.05
C ALA A 78 6.93 17.03 4.29
N VAL A 79 7.45 16.12 3.47
CA VAL A 79 7.25 14.67 3.63
C VAL A 79 7.92 14.19 4.92
N ALA A 80 9.17 14.57 5.16
CA ALA A 80 9.89 14.21 6.37
C ALA A 80 9.18 14.70 7.64
N GLU A 81 8.57 15.89 7.62
CA GLU A 81 7.80 16.40 8.74
C GLU A 81 6.49 15.62 8.96
N GLN A 82 5.80 15.22 7.88
CA GLN A 82 4.63 14.36 7.98
C GLN A 82 4.98 12.97 8.51
N GLU A 83 6.09 12.40 8.03
CA GLU A 83 6.60 11.10 8.51
C GLU A 83 7.02 11.18 9.98
N ALA A 84 7.68 12.27 10.40
CA ALA A 84 8.03 12.48 11.80
C ALA A 84 6.78 12.58 12.69
N LYS A 85 5.76 13.33 12.26
CA LYS A 85 4.48 13.44 12.97
C LYS A 85 3.77 12.09 13.06
N ALA A 86 3.77 11.30 11.98
CA ALA A 86 3.20 9.96 11.98
C ALA A 86 3.97 9.01 12.91
N ALA A 87 5.30 9.10 12.92
CA ALA A 87 6.15 8.31 13.81
C ALA A 87 5.92 8.67 15.29
N GLU A 88 5.77 9.95 15.61
CA GLU A 88 5.41 10.40 16.95
C GLU A 88 4.04 9.88 17.39
N PHE A 89 3.03 9.94 16.51
CA PHE A 89 1.71 9.42 16.81
C PHE A 89 1.74 7.91 17.10
N LEU A 90 2.48 7.14 16.29
CA LEU A 90 2.65 5.70 16.52
C LEU A 90 3.42 5.42 17.82
N ARG A 91 4.44 6.22 18.14
CA ARG A 91 5.16 6.11 19.42
C ARG A 91 4.24 6.39 20.61
N LEU A 92 3.43 7.44 20.53
CA LEU A 92 2.48 7.79 21.57
C LEU A 92 1.44 6.66 21.76
N GLN A 93 0.97 6.07 20.66
CA GLN A 93 0.07 4.91 20.71
C GLN A 93 0.72 3.70 21.38
N GLN A 94 1.96 3.37 21.01
CA GLN A 94 2.72 2.28 21.63
C GLN A 94 2.98 2.53 23.11
N GLN A 95 3.30 3.77 23.48
CA GLN A 95 3.51 4.15 24.87
C GLN A 95 2.22 4.07 25.68
N ALA A 96 1.09 4.50 25.11
CA ALA A 96 -0.21 4.38 25.74
C ALA A 96 -0.62 2.91 25.91
N GLU A 97 -0.38 2.05 24.91
CA GLU A 97 -0.63 0.62 24.99
C GLU A 97 0.27 -0.05 26.04
N ALA A 98 1.56 0.28 26.06
CA ALA A 98 2.49 -0.21 27.07
C ALA A 98 2.07 0.22 28.48
N ALA A 99 1.68 1.48 28.66
CA ALA A 99 1.20 1.98 29.95
C ALA A 99 -0.10 1.29 30.38
N ALA A 100 -1.03 1.05 29.45
CA ALA A 100 -2.26 0.29 29.73
C ALA A 100 -1.96 -1.16 30.10
N ALA A 101 -1.01 -1.81 29.42
CA ALA A 101 -0.57 -3.17 29.73
C ALA A 101 0.08 -3.26 31.11
N GLN A 102 0.92 -2.29 31.49
CA GLN A 102 1.51 -2.21 32.84
C GLN A 102 0.42 -2.06 33.90
N LYS A 103 -0.51 -1.12 33.70
CA LYS A 103 -1.62 -0.89 34.64
C LYS A 103 -2.51 -2.14 34.79
N ALA A 104 -2.78 -2.85 33.70
CA ALA A 104 -3.53 -4.10 33.73
C ALA A 104 -2.76 -5.23 34.47
N ALA A 105 -1.44 -5.31 34.28
CA ALA A 105 -0.59 -6.27 34.99
C ALA A 105 -0.54 -5.98 36.49
N GLU A 106 -0.42 -4.71 36.89
CA GLU A 106 -0.47 -4.28 38.28
C GLU A 106 -1.83 -4.59 38.92
N GLU A 107 -2.94 -4.30 38.24
CA GLU A 107 -4.28 -4.61 38.75
C GLU A 107 -4.50 -6.12 38.90
N TYR A 108 -4.01 -6.91 37.95
CA TYR A 108 -4.04 -8.37 38.03
C TYR A 108 -3.18 -8.91 39.18
N ALA A 109 -1.99 -8.34 39.38
CA ALA A 109 -1.12 -8.68 40.51
C ALA A 109 -1.77 -8.32 41.85
N ALA A 110 -2.36 -7.13 41.97
CA ALA A 110 -3.09 -6.69 43.17
C ALA A 110 -4.31 -7.58 43.45
N ARG A 111 -5.05 -7.99 42.42
CA ARG A 111 -6.18 -8.91 42.56
C ARG A 111 -5.74 -10.30 43.01
N ASN A 112 -4.62 -10.80 42.48
CA ASN A 112 -4.04 -12.05 42.95
C ASN A 112 -3.54 -11.97 44.39
N ALA A 113 -2.90 -10.85 44.77
CA ALA A 113 -2.47 -10.62 46.14
C ALA A 113 -3.66 -10.57 47.11
N ARG A 114 -4.77 -9.90 46.74
CA ARG A 114 -6.01 -9.90 47.54
C ARG A 114 -6.62 -11.29 47.66
N ARG A 115 -6.63 -12.08 46.57
CA ARG A 115 -7.11 -13.46 46.59
C ARG A 115 -6.27 -14.34 47.51
N LEU A 116 -4.94 -14.19 47.48
CA LEU A 116 -4.03 -14.92 48.37
C LEU A 116 -4.23 -14.50 49.83
N ALA A 117 -4.28 -13.20 50.12
CA ALA A 117 -4.53 -12.69 51.47
C ALA A 117 -5.89 -13.15 52.04
N ALA A 118 -6.93 -13.22 51.20
CA ALA A 118 -8.24 -13.75 51.61
C ALA A 118 -8.23 -15.28 51.83
N GLN A 119 -7.37 -16.03 51.13
CA GLN A 119 -7.17 -17.45 51.39
C GLN A 119 -6.45 -17.66 52.73
N GLU A 120 -5.44 -16.85 53.03
CA GLU A 120 -4.71 -16.89 54.31
C GLU A 120 -5.59 -16.47 55.50
N SER A 121 -6.51 -15.52 55.32
CA SER A 121 -7.45 -15.13 56.39
C SER A 121 -8.59 -16.12 56.61
N SER A 122 -8.87 -17.01 55.65
CA SER A 122 -9.88 -18.07 55.76
C SER A 122 -9.39 -19.34 56.48
N ASP A 123 -8.07 -19.45 56.73
CA ASP A 123 -7.43 -20.56 57.47
C ASP A 123 -7.34 -20.29 58.98
N ASN A 124 -8.36 -19.60 59.53
CA ASN A 124 -8.46 -19.24 60.94
C ASN A 124 -9.85 -19.64 61.50
N ILE A 125 -10.34 -20.80 61.08
CA ILE A 125 -11.52 -21.46 61.66
C ILE A 125 -10.99 -22.41 62.75
N PRO A 126 -11.19 -22.13 64.05
CA PRO A 126 -10.73 -23.03 65.11
C PRO A 126 -11.48 -24.36 65.03
N PRO A 127 -10.84 -25.50 65.37
CA PRO A 127 -11.51 -26.79 65.40
C PRO A 127 -12.66 -26.74 66.42
N ALA A 128 -13.84 -27.16 66.00
CA ALA A 128 -15.05 -27.18 66.82
C ALA A 128 -14.89 -28.16 68.00
N ASP A 129 -14.91 -27.62 69.22
CA ASP A 129 -15.01 -28.38 70.46
C ASP A 129 -16.38 -29.05 70.58
N LEU A 130 -16.35 -30.38 70.67
CA LEU A 130 -17.46 -31.21 71.12
C LEU A 130 -17.67 -30.99 72.63
N THR A 131 -18.63 -30.16 73.02
CA THR A 131 -19.11 -30.11 74.42
C THR A 131 -20.63 -30.03 74.49
N ALA A 132 -21.27 -31.16 74.81
CA ALA A 132 -22.59 -31.20 75.41
C ALA A 132 -22.73 -32.45 76.29
N LYS A 133 -23.21 -32.23 77.53
CA LYS A 133 -23.60 -33.18 78.61
C LYS A 133 -22.43 -33.75 79.44
N SER A 134 -22.40 -33.69 80.77
CA SER A 134 -23.38 -33.30 81.80
C SER A 134 -22.63 -32.95 83.10
N LYS A 135 -23.20 -32.05 83.91
CA LYS A 135 -22.85 -31.89 85.33
C LYS A 135 -23.68 -32.88 86.15
N GLN A 136 -23.06 -33.63 87.07
CA GLN A 136 -23.58 -33.84 88.43
C GLN A 136 -22.53 -34.48 89.36
N ASP A 137 -22.36 -33.78 90.48
CA ASP A 137 -22.15 -34.21 91.87
C ASP A 137 -20.87 -34.94 92.35
N GLU A 138 -20.48 -34.44 93.52
CA GLU A 138 -19.27 -34.69 94.27
C GLU A 138 -19.32 -35.98 95.13
N ASN A 139 -18.11 -36.47 95.40
CA ASN A 139 -17.59 -36.86 96.72
C ASN A 139 -17.45 -38.36 97.10
N LYS A 140 -16.29 -38.57 97.75
CA LYS A 140 -15.81 -39.71 98.56
C LYS A 140 -15.27 -40.97 97.88
N ALA A 141 -13.95 -40.91 97.70
CA ALA A 141 -12.94 -41.69 98.41
C ALA A 141 -13.07 -43.23 98.50
N ASN A 142 -12.01 -43.83 97.94
CA ASN A 142 -11.33 -45.06 98.33
C ASN A 142 -12.05 -46.36 97.97
N THR A 143 -11.47 -47.10 97.03
CA THR A 143 -11.01 -48.48 97.24
C THR A 143 -10.50 -49.07 95.92
N GLN A 144 -9.43 -49.87 96.03
CA GLN A 144 -8.97 -50.90 95.09
C GLN A 144 -8.09 -50.50 93.89
N SER A 145 -6.80 -50.49 94.18
CA SER A 145 -5.77 -51.20 93.42
C SER A 145 -6.30 -52.45 92.70
N ALA A 146 -6.32 -52.41 91.36
CA ALA A 146 -6.08 -53.52 90.42
C ALA A 146 -6.76 -53.21 89.06
N LYS A 147 -6.24 -52.25 88.26
CA LYS A 147 -6.61 -52.05 86.84
C LYS A 147 -5.76 -50.96 86.14
N VAL A 148 -4.44 -50.97 86.33
CA VAL A 148 -3.54 -49.99 85.65
C VAL A 148 -2.99 -50.52 84.32
N THR A 149 -3.11 -51.82 84.03
CA THR A 149 -2.46 -52.44 82.86
C THR A 149 -3.29 -52.49 81.57
N ASP A 150 -4.61 -52.32 81.61
CA ASP A 150 -5.48 -52.42 80.42
C ASP A 150 -5.88 -51.07 79.82
N ALA A 151 -5.97 -50.02 80.64
CA ALA A 151 -6.24 -48.66 80.17
C ALA A 151 -5.04 -48.05 79.44
N GLU A 152 -3.83 -48.31 79.93
CA GLU A 152 -2.57 -47.84 79.33
C GLU A 152 -2.28 -48.56 78.00
N LYS A 153 -2.61 -49.85 77.90
CA LYS A 153 -2.55 -50.60 76.62
C LYS A 153 -3.56 -50.09 75.59
N LYS A 154 -4.81 -49.80 75.98
CA LYS A 154 -5.81 -49.22 75.05
C LYS A 154 -5.43 -47.82 74.57
N LEU A 155 -4.85 -46.99 75.43
CA LEU A 155 -4.40 -45.65 75.04
C LEU A 155 -3.19 -45.72 74.10
N ALA A 156 -2.24 -46.62 74.36
CA ALA A 156 -1.09 -46.86 73.48
C ALA A 156 -1.51 -47.43 72.12
N GLU A 157 -2.48 -48.35 72.07
CA GLU A 157 -2.99 -48.94 70.83
C GLU A 157 -3.81 -47.93 70.01
N GLN A 158 -4.59 -47.07 70.68
CA GLN A 158 -5.30 -45.96 70.06
C GLN A 158 -4.34 -44.86 69.53
N GLN A 159 -3.25 -44.56 70.24
CA GLN A 159 -2.19 -43.67 69.75
C GLN A 159 -1.48 -44.26 68.53
N LYS A 160 -1.19 -45.56 68.52
CA LYS A 160 -0.56 -46.24 67.37
C LYS A 160 -1.47 -46.23 66.15
N GLN A 161 -2.77 -46.46 66.32
CA GLN A 161 -3.75 -46.34 65.24
C GLN A 161 -3.88 -44.89 64.73
N ARG A 162 -3.93 -43.89 65.61
CA ARG A 162 -3.94 -42.48 65.20
C ARG A 162 -2.67 -42.06 64.46
N GLN A 163 -1.50 -42.55 64.88
CA GLN A 163 -0.25 -42.30 64.17
C GLN A 163 -0.22 -42.95 62.79
N ALA A 164 -0.70 -44.20 62.68
CA ALA A 164 -0.81 -44.89 61.39
C ALA A 164 -1.79 -44.20 60.42
N GLN A 165 -2.92 -43.69 60.94
CA GLN A 165 -3.89 -42.94 60.14
C GLN A 165 -3.32 -41.57 59.71
N ALA A 166 -2.64 -40.86 60.60
CA ALA A 166 -1.99 -39.59 60.27
C ALA A 166 -0.86 -39.74 59.22
N GLU A 167 -0.07 -40.81 59.27
CA GLU A 167 0.93 -41.10 58.22
C GLU A 167 0.28 -41.46 56.88
N ALA A 168 -0.82 -42.22 56.89
CA ALA A 168 -1.56 -42.56 55.69
C ALA A 168 -2.18 -41.32 55.02
N ASP A 169 -2.80 -40.44 55.81
CA ASP A 169 -3.37 -39.18 55.33
C ASP A 169 -2.29 -38.22 54.81
N LYS A 170 -1.12 -38.17 55.47
CA LYS A 170 0.02 -37.35 55.03
C LYS A 170 0.58 -37.84 53.69
N LYS A 171 0.71 -39.16 53.49
CA LYS A 171 1.11 -39.74 52.19
C LYS A 171 0.07 -39.51 51.10
N ALA A 172 -1.22 -39.61 51.41
CA ALA A 172 -2.30 -39.35 50.45
C ALA A 172 -2.36 -37.88 50.04
N ALA A 173 -2.14 -36.95 50.98
CA ALA A 173 -2.08 -35.51 50.71
C ALA A 173 -0.86 -35.12 49.86
N GLU A 174 0.30 -35.71 50.14
CA GLU A 174 1.53 -35.47 49.37
C GLU A 174 1.41 -36.02 47.94
N ALA A 175 0.81 -37.20 47.77
CA ALA A 175 0.54 -37.78 46.45
C ALA A 175 -0.45 -36.91 45.63
N LYS A 176 -1.50 -36.37 46.25
CA LYS A 176 -2.43 -35.43 45.60
C LYS A 176 -1.74 -34.12 45.19
N ARG A 177 -0.88 -33.54 46.04
CA ARG A 177 -0.13 -32.33 45.71
C ARG A 177 0.83 -32.55 44.54
N LYS A 178 1.57 -33.66 44.52
CA LYS A 178 2.46 -34.02 43.40
C LYS A 178 1.69 -34.23 42.09
N ALA A 179 0.52 -34.85 42.14
CA ALA A 179 -0.34 -35.05 40.97
C ALA A 179 -0.91 -33.72 40.43
N GLU A 180 -1.34 -32.81 41.30
CA GLU A 180 -1.84 -31.48 40.89
C GLU A 180 -0.73 -30.60 40.32
N GLU A 181 0.48 -30.63 40.90
CA GLU A 181 1.63 -29.88 40.41
C GLU A 181 2.11 -30.40 39.05
N ALA A 182 2.13 -31.73 38.85
CA ALA A 182 2.43 -32.34 37.56
C ALA A 182 1.40 -31.94 36.49
N LYS A 183 0.11 -31.89 36.84
CA LYS A 183 -0.97 -31.50 35.93
C LYS A 183 -0.88 -30.02 35.55
N LYS A 184 -0.54 -29.14 36.48
CA LYS A 184 -0.31 -27.70 36.22
C LYS A 184 0.91 -27.45 35.32
N LYS A 185 2.01 -28.19 35.54
CA LYS A 185 3.20 -28.08 34.67
C LYS A 185 2.92 -28.56 33.24
N ALA A 186 2.15 -29.65 33.08
CA ALA A 186 1.73 -30.13 31.77
C ALA A 186 0.82 -29.14 31.03
N ASP A 187 -0.17 -28.53 31.71
CA ASP A 187 -1.07 -27.53 31.11
C ASP A 187 -0.30 -26.24 30.72
N ALA A 188 0.61 -25.78 31.57
CA ALA A 188 1.46 -24.62 31.29
C ALA A 188 2.39 -24.86 30.09
N GLN A 189 2.97 -26.07 29.97
CA GLN A 189 3.85 -26.41 28.86
C GLN A 189 3.08 -26.55 27.54
N ALA A 190 1.87 -27.13 27.57
CA ALA A 190 0.99 -27.21 26.40
C ALA A 190 0.54 -25.83 25.92
N LYS A 191 0.18 -24.91 26.83
CA LYS A 191 -0.15 -23.52 26.49
C LYS A 191 1.03 -22.76 25.91
N ALA A 192 2.22 -22.91 26.48
CA ALA A 192 3.42 -22.27 25.97
C ALA A 192 3.77 -22.76 24.55
N GLN A 193 3.63 -24.06 24.29
CA GLN A 193 3.84 -24.63 22.95
C GLN A 193 2.79 -24.14 21.94
N ALA A 194 1.52 -24.10 22.33
CA ALA A 194 0.45 -23.61 21.45
C ALA A 194 0.64 -22.12 21.09
N GLN A 195 1.00 -21.29 22.07
CA GLN A 195 1.29 -19.87 21.83
C GLN A 195 2.52 -19.68 20.93
N ALA A 196 3.61 -20.43 21.15
CA ALA A 196 4.80 -20.35 20.31
C ALA A 196 4.55 -20.80 18.86
N GLU A 197 3.69 -21.81 18.65
CA GLU A 197 3.31 -22.26 17.31
C GLU A 197 2.42 -21.24 16.59
N GLU A 198 1.47 -20.64 17.31
CA GLU A 198 0.60 -19.60 16.76
C GLU A 198 1.38 -18.33 16.41
N GLU A 199 2.33 -17.91 17.25
CA GLU A 199 3.21 -16.78 16.98
C GLU A 199 4.14 -17.05 15.80
N ARG A 200 4.66 -18.27 15.65
CA ARG A 200 5.41 -18.70 14.45
C ARG A 200 4.55 -18.65 13.18
N LYS A 201 3.30 -19.12 13.23
CA LYS A 201 2.38 -19.06 12.09
C LYS A 201 2.05 -17.62 11.71
N GLN A 202 1.82 -16.73 12.68
CA GLN A 202 1.58 -15.31 12.41
C GLN A 202 2.83 -14.61 11.86
N ALA A 203 4.02 -14.89 12.38
CA ALA A 203 5.27 -14.34 11.86
C ALA A 203 5.56 -14.81 10.42
N ALA A 204 5.31 -16.09 10.12
CA ALA A 204 5.45 -16.63 8.77
C ALA A 204 4.43 -16.02 7.80
N ALA A 205 3.17 -15.83 8.23
CA ALA A 205 2.15 -15.18 7.42
C ALA A 205 2.47 -13.70 7.14
N LYS A 206 2.96 -12.96 8.13
CA LYS A 206 3.39 -11.56 7.95
C LYS A 206 4.57 -11.43 6.98
N LYS A 207 5.60 -12.29 7.11
CA LYS A 207 6.74 -12.30 6.18
C LYS A 207 6.32 -12.62 4.74
N LYS A 208 5.39 -13.56 4.57
CA LYS A 208 4.88 -13.93 3.24
C LYS A 208 4.05 -12.81 2.61
N ALA A 209 3.20 -12.14 3.39
CA ALA A 209 2.43 -10.99 2.93
C ALA A 209 3.31 -9.77 2.58
N GLU A 210 4.39 -9.53 3.32
CA GLU A 210 5.35 -8.46 3.03
C GLU A 210 6.16 -8.76 1.76
N ALA A 211 6.61 -10.00 1.58
CA ALA A 211 7.30 -10.43 0.37
C ALA A 211 6.40 -10.32 -0.88
N ASP A 212 5.13 -10.75 -0.78
CA ASP A 212 4.18 -10.66 -1.88
C ASP A 212 3.87 -9.19 -2.24
N ARG A 213 3.69 -8.30 -1.24
CA ARG A 213 3.51 -6.85 -1.49
C ARG A 213 4.73 -6.21 -2.15
N LYS A 214 5.94 -6.57 -1.74
CA LYS A 214 7.18 -6.02 -2.30
C LYS A 214 7.38 -6.48 -3.75
N ALA A 215 7.07 -7.75 -4.06
CA ALA A 215 7.12 -8.29 -5.41
C ALA A 215 6.07 -7.67 -6.34
N GLU A 216 4.85 -7.40 -5.83
CA GLU A 216 3.81 -6.73 -6.62
C GLU A 216 4.14 -5.25 -6.88
N ALA A 217 4.71 -4.55 -5.89
CA ALA A 217 5.17 -3.17 -6.06
C ALA A 217 6.31 -3.07 -7.08
N GLU A 218 7.29 -3.97 -7.03
CA GLU A 218 8.41 -3.99 -7.98
C GLU A 218 7.94 -4.33 -9.41
N LYS A 219 6.98 -5.25 -9.57
CA LYS A 219 6.35 -5.52 -10.88
C LYS A 219 5.58 -4.32 -11.42
N LYS A 220 4.83 -3.61 -10.57
CA LYS A 220 4.10 -2.41 -10.99
C LYS A 220 5.04 -1.29 -11.42
N GLN A 221 6.13 -1.05 -10.68
CA GLN A 221 7.14 -0.07 -11.05
C GLN A 221 7.83 -0.41 -12.38
N LYS A 222 8.25 -1.66 -12.57
CA LYS A 222 8.86 -2.10 -13.84
C LYS A 222 7.88 -2.01 -15.02
N ALA A 223 6.60 -2.30 -14.81
CA ALA A 223 5.57 -2.18 -15.84
C ALA A 223 5.27 -0.71 -16.19
N GLU A 224 5.22 0.18 -15.19
CA GLU A 224 5.03 1.62 -15.40
C GLU A 224 6.23 2.27 -16.09
N GLU A 225 7.46 1.88 -15.71
CA GLU A 225 8.69 2.36 -16.34
C GLU A 225 8.81 1.88 -17.79
N ALA A 226 8.49 0.61 -18.07
CA ALA A 226 8.43 0.10 -19.44
C ALA A 226 7.36 0.81 -20.28
N ARG A 227 6.20 1.13 -19.68
CA ARG A 227 5.14 1.89 -20.36
C ARG A 227 5.57 3.32 -20.64
N LYS A 228 6.18 4.02 -19.67
CA LYS A 228 6.73 5.37 -19.86
C LYS A 228 7.82 5.40 -20.91
N LYS A 229 8.69 4.38 -20.95
CA LYS A 229 9.74 4.28 -21.98
C LYS A 229 9.15 4.05 -23.37
N ALA A 230 8.17 3.15 -23.51
CA ALA A 230 7.48 2.92 -24.78
C ALA A 230 6.67 4.14 -25.24
N GLU A 231 6.08 4.89 -24.30
CA GLU A 231 5.33 6.11 -24.60
C GLU A 231 6.27 7.27 -24.95
N ALA A 232 7.43 7.39 -24.30
CA ALA A 232 8.47 8.35 -24.67
C ALA A 232 9.10 8.03 -26.03
N GLU A 233 9.27 6.75 -26.37
CA GLU A 233 9.77 6.34 -27.68
C GLU A 233 8.72 6.62 -28.77
N LYS A 234 7.44 6.35 -28.51
CA LYS A 234 6.34 6.74 -29.41
C LYS A 234 6.20 8.25 -29.55
N ALA A 235 6.37 9.03 -28.47
CA ALA A 235 6.34 10.48 -28.52
C ALA A 235 7.55 11.04 -29.28
N ARG A 236 8.74 10.43 -29.15
CA ARG A 236 9.91 10.77 -29.97
C ARG A 236 9.71 10.44 -31.45
N ASP A 237 9.17 9.26 -31.75
CA ASP A 237 8.87 8.86 -33.14
C ASP A 237 7.80 9.77 -33.77
N LEU A 238 6.76 10.14 -33.02
CA LEU A 238 5.76 11.11 -33.46
C LEU A 238 6.33 12.53 -33.61
N LEU A 239 7.29 12.95 -32.78
CA LEU A 239 7.90 14.28 -32.91
C LEU A 239 8.95 14.34 -34.03
N GLU A 240 9.62 13.22 -34.32
CA GLU A 240 10.67 13.14 -35.35
C GLU A 240 10.10 12.79 -36.73
N ASN A 241 8.98 12.06 -36.81
CA ASN A 241 8.37 11.58 -38.06
C ASN A 241 6.93 12.05 -38.29
N GLY A 242 6.24 12.64 -37.30
CA GLY A 242 4.81 12.98 -37.39
C GLY A 242 4.46 14.06 -38.42
N ASP A 243 5.38 14.98 -38.68
CA ASP A 243 5.15 16.11 -39.61
C ASP A 243 5.89 15.97 -40.95
N LYS A 244 6.71 14.93 -41.13
CA LYS A 244 7.50 14.75 -42.36
C LYS A 244 6.66 14.05 -43.42
N GLN A 245 6.33 14.76 -44.49
CA GLN A 245 5.63 14.19 -45.64
C GLN A 245 6.63 13.81 -46.73
N TRP A 246 6.71 12.53 -47.05
CA TRP A 246 7.63 12.01 -48.05
C TRP A 246 6.94 11.93 -49.41
N MET A 247 7.50 12.58 -50.42
CA MET A 247 7.02 12.50 -51.80
C MET A 247 8.07 11.83 -52.68
N VAL A 248 7.65 11.16 -53.75
CA VAL A 248 8.59 10.67 -54.78
C VAL A 248 8.63 11.68 -55.91
N GLN A 249 9.75 12.36 -56.12
CA GLN A 249 9.97 13.15 -57.32
C GLN A 249 10.32 12.22 -58.45
N VAL A 250 9.50 12.22 -59.50
CA VAL A 250 9.63 11.26 -60.60
C VAL A 250 10.31 11.89 -61.81
N ALA A 251 9.98 13.15 -62.11
CA ALA A 251 10.56 13.90 -63.22
C ALA A 251 10.50 15.42 -62.98
N LEU A 252 11.33 16.15 -63.71
CA LEU A 252 11.32 17.60 -63.83
C LEU A 252 11.11 17.95 -65.31
N ALA A 253 9.93 18.46 -65.65
CA ALA A 253 9.58 18.80 -67.03
C ALA A 253 9.90 20.27 -67.32
N ALA A 254 10.47 20.55 -68.49
CA ALA A 254 10.79 21.92 -68.91
C ALA A 254 9.53 22.78 -69.14
N ASN A 255 8.46 22.18 -69.68
CA ASN A 255 7.24 22.88 -70.11
C ASN A 255 5.98 22.22 -69.51
N GLN A 256 4.90 22.99 -69.39
CA GLN A 256 3.61 22.54 -68.84
C GLN A 256 3.03 21.31 -69.57
N ALA A 257 3.04 21.31 -70.91
CA ALA A 257 2.53 20.20 -71.71
C ALA A 257 3.26 18.87 -71.40
N ASN A 258 4.59 18.93 -71.23
CA ASN A 258 5.39 17.76 -70.88
C ASN A 258 5.09 17.29 -69.45
N ALA A 259 4.87 18.22 -68.52
CA ALA A 259 4.48 17.88 -67.15
C ALA A 259 3.11 17.20 -67.09
N ASP A 260 2.14 17.68 -67.90
CA ASP A 260 0.79 17.13 -67.96
C ASP A 260 0.74 15.75 -68.61
N ALA A 261 1.55 15.52 -69.65
CA ALA A 261 1.68 14.19 -70.25
C ALA A 261 2.24 13.17 -69.25
N VAL A 262 3.30 13.53 -68.52
CA VAL A 262 3.91 12.67 -67.49
C VAL A 262 2.94 12.43 -66.33
N ALA A 263 2.26 13.48 -65.86
CA ALA A 263 1.28 13.35 -64.78
C ALA A 263 0.08 12.50 -65.19
N SER A 264 -0.37 12.58 -66.45
CA SER A 264 -1.47 11.76 -66.96
C SER A 264 -1.11 10.27 -67.00
N LYS A 265 0.12 9.93 -67.43
CA LYS A 265 0.61 8.53 -67.40
C LYS A 265 0.65 7.97 -65.98
N LEU A 266 1.15 8.74 -65.02
CA LEU A 266 1.21 8.33 -63.62
C LEU A 266 -0.19 8.22 -62.99
N ARG A 267 -1.11 9.14 -63.28
CA ARG A 267 -2.51 9.05 -62.82
C ARG A 267 -3.26 7.89 -63.45
N ALA A 268 -3.00 7.58 -64.72
CA ALA A 268 -3.58 6.42 -65.40
C ALA A 268 -3.17 5.09 -64.72
N LYS A 269 -1.98 5.06 -64.09
CA LYS A 269 -1.52 3.93 -63.27
C LYS A 269 -2.04 3.96 -61.83
N GLY A 270 -2.90 4.92 -61.47
CA GLY A 270 -3.49 5.06 -60.14
C GLY A 270 -2.64 5.83 -59.13
N TYR A 271 -1.52 6.45 -59.55
CA TYR A 271 -0.69 7.24 -58.65
C TYR A 271 -1.28 8.63 -58.41
N LYS A 272 -1.22 9.11 -57.16
CA LYS A 272 -1.59 10.48 -56.80
C LYS A 272 -0.44 11.43 -57.17
N VAL A 273 -0.63 12.25 -58.20
CA VAL A 273 0.41 13.14 -58.73
C VAL A 273 0.16 14.60 -58.33
N THR A 274 1.17 15.22 -57.73
CA THR A 274 1.24 16.65 -57.40
C THR A 274 2.27 17.33 -58.29
N LYS A 275 1.90 18.47 -58.90
CA LYS A 275 2.80 19.28 -59.74
C LYS A 275 3.18 20.53 -58.95
N SER A 276 4.47 20.87 -58.93
CA SER A 276 4.95 22.10 -58.29
C SER A 276 5.84 22.87 -59.28
N PRO A 277 5.51 24.14 -59.59
CA PRO A 277 6.37 24.97 -60.43
C PRO A 277 7.66 25.30 -59.67
N THR A 278 8.79 25.20 -60.35
CA THR A 278 10.12 25.55 -59.83
C THR A 278 10.82 26.45 -60.85
N SER A 279 11.90 27.13 -60.45
CA SER A 279 12.69 27.99 -61.34
C SER A 279 13.31 27.26 -62.54
N LYS A 280 13.45 25.94 -62.48
CA LYS A 280 14.04 25.09 -63.53
C LYS A 280 12.99 24.32 -64.36
N GLY A 281 11.70 24.56 -64.12
CA GLY A 281 10.60 23.85 -64.75
C GLY A 281 9.59 23.30 -63.73
N ILE A 282 8.72 22.39 -64.16
CA ILE A 282 7.63 21.85 -63.34
C ILE A 282 8.04 20.48 -62.80
N ARG A 283 8.10 20.38 -61.47
CA ARG A 283 8.39 19.14 -60.78
C ARG A 283 7.12 18.29 -60.70
N ILE A 284 7.22 17.04 -61.12
CA ILE A 284 6.17 16.03 -60.97
C ILE A 284 6.52 15.12 -59.79
N MET A 285 5.66 15.10 -58.78
CA MET A 285 5.82 14.32 -57.56
C MET A 285 4.64 13.37 -57.35
N VAL A 286 4.88 12.23 -56.73
CA VAL A 286 3.87 11.21 -56.45
C VAL A 286 3.72 11.01 -54.95
N GLY A 287 2.49 11.24 -54.48
CA GLY A 287 1.90 10.85 -53.19
C GLY A 287 2.55 11.46 -51.95
N PRO A 288 1.80 12.09 -51.03
CA PRO A 288 2.30 12.30 -49.68
C PRO A 288 2.28 10.96 -48.96
N SER A 289 3.46 10.48 -48.59
CA SER A 289 3.65 9.28 -47.79
C SER A 289 4.05 9.69 -46.38
N LYS A 290 3.48 9.01 -45.37
CA LYS A 290 3.80 9.27 -43.96
C LYS A 290 5.21 8.81 -43.60
N ASP A 291 5.72 7.83 -44.34
CA ASP A 291 7.00 7.19 -44.07
C ASP A 291 7.92 7.21 -45.30
N ARG A 292 9.22 7.40 -45.07
CA ARG A 292 10.25 7.30 -46.11
C ARG A 292 10.23 5.95 -46.82
N ALA A 293 10.03 4.87 -46.06
CA ALA A 293 9.98 3.51 -46.57
C ALA A 293 8.79 3.30 -47.54
N ALA A 294 7.64 3.90 -47.24
CA ALA A 294 6.47 3.85 -48.12
C ALA A 294 6.69 4.63 -49.42
N ALA A 295 7.36 5.80 -49.34
CA ALA A 295 7.78 6.55 -50.51
C ALA A 295 8.83 5.77 -51.35
N ASP A 296 9.79 5.11 -50.71
CA ASP A 296 10.80 4.28 -51.40
C ASP A 296 10.18 3.06 -52.10
N ALA A 297 9.17 2.43 -51.49
CA ALA A 297 8.42 1.37 -52.14
C ALA A 297 7.69 1.87 -53.39
N THR A 298 7.12 3.07 -53.34
CA THR A 298 6.46 3.73 -54.48
C THR A 298 7.46 4.09 -55.57
N ARG A 299 8.62 4.64 -55.20
CA ARG A 299 9.75 4.89 -56.11
C ARG A 299 10.15 3.61 -56.84
N LYS A 300 10.37 2.51 -56.11
CA LYS A 300 10.73 1.21 -56.70
C LYS A 300 9.69 0.73 -57.69
N LYS A 301 8.39 0.85 -57.38
CA LYS A 301 7.30 0.48 -58.31
C LYS A 301 7.33 1.33 -59.58
N ILE A 302 7.53 2.64 -59.47
CA ILE A 302 7.60 3.55 -60.61
C ILE A 302 8.84 3.28 -61.47
N THR A 303 9.98 3.00 -60.85
CA THR A 303 11.24 2.70 -61.55
C THR A 303 11.21 1.31 -62.21
N SER A 304 10.50 0.34 -61.62
CA SER A 304 10.38 -1.02 -62.17
C SER A 304 9.36 -1.11 -63.30
N ASP A 305 8.43 -0.15 -63.40
CA ASP A 305 7.46 -0.11 -64.49
C ASP A 305 8.09 0.51 -65.75
N GLU A 306 8.52 -0.35 -66.68
CA GLU A 306 9.13 0.06 -67.95
C GLU A 306 8.21 0.96 -68.80
N SER A 307 6.89 0.81 -68.67
CA SER A 307 5.92 1.62 -69.43
C SER A 307 5.88 3.10 -69.01
N LEU A 308 6.37 3.40 -67.79
CA LEU A 308 6.52 4.77 -67.32
C LEU A 308 7.85 5.37 -67.80
N GLY A 309 8.91 4.57 -67.92
CA GLY A 309 10.24 5.03 -68.34
C GLY A 309 10.92 5.98 -67.34
N MET A 310 10.46 6.01 -66.09
CA MET A 310 10.85 7.02 -65.09
C MET A 310 11.93 6.48 -64.12
N LYS A 311 13.15 6.31 -64.65
CA LYS A 311 14.30 5.75 -63.91
C LYS A 311 14.98 6.75 -62.95
N SER A 312 14.71 8.05 -63.11
CA SER A 312 15.29 9.13 -62.30
C SER A 312 14.47 9.45 -61.04
N ALA A 313 13.59 8.56 -60.60
CA ALA A 313 12.75 8.83 -59.43
C ALA A 313 13.59 8.80 -58.13
N TRP A 314 13.40 9.79 -57.25
CA TRP A 314 13.99 9.82 -55.92
C TRP A 314 12.99 10.30 -54.87
N VAL A 315 13.23 9.92 -53.61
CA VAL A 315 12.38 10.32 -52.48
C VAL A 315 12.87 11.66 -51.92
N ILE A 316 11.95 12.55 -51.63
CA ILE A 316 12.21 13.88 -51.06
C ILE A 316 11.30 14.10 -49.85
N ASP A 317 11.85 14.73 -48.81
CA ASP A 317 11.09 15.32 -47.72
C ASP A 317 10.41 16.60 -48.22
N TRP A 318 9.09 16.56 -48.29
CA TRP A 318 8.27 17.61 -48.89
C TRP A 318 7.43 18.28 -47.82
N VAL A 319 7.71 19.55 -47.58
CA VAL A 319 6.83 20.43 -46.81
C VAL A 319 5.86 21.15 -47.78
N PRO A 320 4.55 21.14 -47.52
CA PRO A 320 3.55 21.92 -48.24
C PRO A 320 3.93 23.40 -48.36
N LEU A 321 3.62 24.05 -49.48
CA LEU A 321 3.99 25.45 -49.72
C LEU A 321 3.33 26.42 -48.74
N ASP A 322 2.16 26.07 -48.20
CA ASP A 322 1.42 26.80 -47.16
C ASP A 322 2.07 26.71 -45.77
N GLN A 323 3.04 25.80 -45.59
CA GLN A 323 3.75 25.56 -44.32
C GLN A 323 5.24 25.94 -44.39
N ARG A 324 5.70 26.51 -45.51
CA ARG A 324 7.10 26.96 -45.72
C ARG A 324 7.32 28.41 -45.39
#